data_AF-F7JNI9-F1
#
_entry.id   AF-F7JNI9-F1
#
_cell.length_a   1.000
_cell.length_b   1.000
_cell.length_c   1.000
_cell.angle_alpha   90.00
_cell.angle_beta   90.00
_cell.angle_gamma   90.00
#
_symmetry.space_group_name_H-M   'P 1'
#
loop_
_entity.id
_entity.type
_entity.pdbx_description
1 polymer ?
#
loop_
_entity_poly.entity_id
_entity_poly.type
_entity_poly.pdbx_seq_one_letter_code
_entity_poly.pdbx_strand_id
1 'polypeptide(L)'
;MKENDLKLLDCTLRDGGYVNEWKWGYHNARAIIRFLTKAEVDFVEVGFLRNVDVYNEDITVCNTIEELNRLLPEKKEKQDIRQWQ
;
A
#
# COMPACT_ATOMS: atom_id res chain seq x y z
N MET A 1 -1.97 26.67 -20.99
CA MET A 1 -2.67 25.36 -21.07
C MET A 1 -3.00 24.96 -19.64
N LYS A 2 -4.22 24.48 -19.34
CA LYS A 2 -4.49 23.93 -18.00
C LYS A 2 -3.71 22.63 -17.88
N GLU A 3 -2.84 22.55 -16.88
CA GLU A 3 -2.16 21.33 -16.50
C GLU A 3 -3.23 20.39 -15.91
N ASN A 4 -3.49 19.28 -16.59
CA ASN A 4 -4.39 18.26 -16.07
C ASN A 4 -3.59 17.43 -15.06
N ASP A 5 -3.82 17.68 -13.77
CA ASP A 5 -3.26 16.91 -12.65
C ASP A 5 -3.95 15.53 -12.57
N LEU A 6 -3.56 14.62 -13.47
CA LEU A 6 -4.03 13.23 -13.50
C LEU A 6 -3.29 12.42 -12.45
N LYS A 7 -4.02 11.85 -11.48
CA LYS A 7 -3.47 11.00 -10.42
C LYS A 7 -3.94 9.56 -10.56
N LEU A 8 -3.04 8.62 -10.32
CA LEU A 8 -3.29 7.19 -10.36
C LEU A 8 -3.56 6.64 -8.94
N LEU A 9 -4.69 5.96 -8.80
CA LEU A 9 -5.03 5.15 -7.62
C LEU A 9 -4.88 3.68 -7.98
N ASP A 10 -3.99 2.96 -7.31
CA ASP A 10 -3.91 1.51 -7.39
C ASP A 10 -4.72 0.87 -6.26
N CYS A 11 -5.70 0.03 -6.62
CA CYS A 11 -6.55 -0.70 -5.68
C CYS A 11 -6.26 -2.21 -5.62
N THR A 12 -5.11 -2.67 -6.13
CA THR A 12 -4.80 -4.11 -6.31
C THR A 12 -4.99 -4.92 -5.02
N LEU A 13 -4.47 -4.45 -3.88
CA LEU A 13 -4.54 -5.20 -2.62
C LEU A 13 -5.92 -5.11 -1.92
N ARG A 14 -6.71 -4.08 -2.25
CA ARG A 14 -8.07 -3.90 -1.74
C ARG A 14 -9.08 -4.69 -2.58
N ASP A 15 -9.15 -4.37 -3.87
CA ASP A 15 -10.17 -4.87 -4.80
C ASP A 15 -9.77 -6.20 -5.44
N GLY A 16 -8.50 -6.38 -5.77
CA GLY A 16 -8.00 -7.70 -6.20
C GLY A 16 -8.19 -8.77 -5.11
N GLY A 17 -8.30 -8.35 -3.85
CA GLY A 17 -8.65 -9.20 -2.72
C GLY A 17 -10.01 -9.92 -2.85
N TYR A 18 -10.96 -9.36 -3.61
CA TYR A 18 -12.23 -10.05 -3.89
C TYR A 18 -12.04 -11.33 -4.73
N VAL A 19 -10.93 -11.46 -5.46
CA VAL A 19 -10.63 -12.62 -6.32
C VAL A 19 -9.92 -13.73 -5.56
N ASN A 20 -9.04 -13.38 -4.60
CA ASN A 20 -8.20 -14.35 -3.87
C ASN A 20 -8.46 -14.37 -2.37
N GLU A 21 -9.60 -13.87 -1.91
CA GLU A 21 -9.96 -13.76 -0.49
C GLU A 21 -8.89 -13.00 0.32
N TRP A 22 -8.28 -11.97 -0.28
CA TRP A 22 -7.18 -11.17 0.28
C TRP A 22 -5.92 -11.97 0.63
N LYS A 23 -5.80 -13.24 0.23
CA LYS A 23 -4.67 -14.15 0.50
C LYS A 23 -3.48 -13.86 -0.40
N TRP A 24 -2.83 -12.72 -0.18
CA TRP A 24 -1.62 -12.33 -0.91
C TRP A 24 -0.36 -12.98 -0.34
N GLY A 25 -0.33 -13.26 0.96
CA GLY A 25 0.89 -13.61 1.69
C GLY A 25 1.67 -12.38 2.12
N TYR A 26 2.25 -12.41 3.33
CA TYR A 26 2.92 -11.24 3.95
C TYR A 26 3.99 -10.64 3.04
N HIS A 27 4.90 -11.47 2.54
CA HIS A 27 6.03 -11.01 1.71
C HIS A 27 5.59 -10.46 0.36
N ASN A 28 4.56 -11.05 -0.26
CA ASN A 28 4.05 -10.60 -1.56
C ASN A 28 3.30 -9.28 -1.43
N ALA A 29 2.44 -9.13 -0.42
CA ALA A 29 1.74 -7.88 -0.16
C ALA A 29 2.76 -6.73 0.04
N ARG A 30 3.79 -6.93 0.85
CA ARG A 30 4.89 -5.96 1.01
C ARG A 30 5.63 -5.67 -0.28
N ALA A 31 5.90 -6.70 -1.09
CA ALA A 31 6.57 -6.53 -2.36
C ALA A 31 5.74 -5.70 -3.34
N ILE A 32 4.43 -5.95 -3.43
CA ILE A 32 3.48 -5.20 -4.27
C ILE A 32 3.49 -3.72 -3.86
N ILE A 33 3.27 -3.42 -2.57
CA ILE A 33 3.29 -2.03 -2.06
C ILE A 33 4.62 -1.37 -2.41
N ARG A 34 5.75 -2.04 -2.13
CA ARG A 34 7.09 -1.53 -2.43
C ARG A 34 7.28 -1.24 -3.92
N PHE A 35 6.78 -2.08 -4.81
CA PHE A 35 6.90 -1.86 -6.26
C PHE A 35 6.01 -0.73 -6.75
N LEU A 36 4.78 -0.62 -6.26
CA LEU A 36 3.88 0.51 -6.55
C LEU A 36 4.47 1.83 -6.05
N THR A 37 5.05 1.86 -4.85
CA THR A 37 5.77 3.04 -4.33
C THR A 37 7.00 3.37 -5.18
N LYS A 38 7.76 2.38 -5.65
CA LYS A 38 8.91 2.61 -6.55
C LYS A 38 8.49 3.08 -7.94
N ALA A 39 7.30 2.72 -8.38
CA ALA A 39 6.71 3.17 -9.65
C ALA A 39 6.05 4.55 -9.53
N GLU A 40 6.13 5.20 -8.37
CA GLU A 40 5.59 6.55 -8.13
C GLU A 40 4.08 6.66 -8.39
N VAL A 41 3.33 5.61 -8.09
CA VAL A 41 1.85 5.66 -8.07
C VAL A 41 1.40 6.66 -7.00
N ASP A 42 0.49 7.57 -7.35
CA ASP A 42 0.06 8.65 -6.47
C ASP A 42 -0.60 8.15 -5.18
N PHE A 43 -1.47 7.14 -5.30
CA PHE A 43 -2.20 6.55 -4.18
C PHE A 43 -2.27 5.03 -4.31
N VAL A 44 -2.10 4.32 -3.18
CA VAL A 44 -2.20 2.86 -3.12
C VAL A 44 -3.15 2.46 -2.00
N GLU A 45 -4.19 1.69 -2.32
CA GLU A 45 -5.08 1.09 -1.33
C GLU A 45 -4.54 -0.27 -0.90
N VAL A 46 -4.10 -0.35 0.35
CA VAL A 46 -3.29 -1.46 0.88
C VAL A 46 -4.11 -2.59 1.50
N GLY A 47 -5.44 -2.56 1.37
CA GLY A 47 -6.34 -3.56 1.95
C GLY A 47 -7.54 -2.94 2.67
N PHE A 48 -8.08 -3.66 3.65
CA PHE A 48 -9.19 -3.19 4.49
C PHE A 48 -8.83 -3.16 5.97
N LEU A 49 -9.34 -2.16 6.68
CA LEU A 49 -9.48 -2.19 8.14
C LEU A 49 -10.86 -2.69 8.51
N ARG A 50 -10.94 -3.85 9.17
CA ARG A 50 -12.20 -4.49 9.59
C ARG A 50 -12.02 -5.17 10.94
N ASN A 51 -13.10 -5.23 11.71
CA ASN A 51 -13.12 -6.06 12.91
C ASN A 51 -12.99 -7.53 12.50
N VAL A 52 -11.82 -8.10 12.75
CA VAL A 52 -11.53 -9.53 12.54
C VAL A 52 -11.08 -10.13 13.87
N ASP A 53 -11.56 -11.33 14.18
CA ASP A 53 -11.32 -11.95 15.49
C ASP A 53 -9.85 -12.35 15.71
N VAL A 54 -9.16 -12.71 14.63
CA VAL A 54 -7.77 -13.19 14.64
C VAL A 54 -6.98 -12.52 13.52
N TYR A 55 -5.85 -11.90 13.87
CA TYR A 55 -4.90 -11.37 12.89
C TYR A 55 -4.25 -12.50 12.09
N ASN A 56 -4.15 -12.31 10.78
CA ASN A 56 -3.42 -13.19 9.88
C ASN A 56 -2.55 -12.33 8.94
N GLU A 57 -1.23 -12.46 9.03
CA GLU A 57 -0.30 -11.65 8.24
C GLU A 57 -0.27 -11.97 6.74
N ASP A 58 -0.83 -13.11 6.35
CA ASP A 58 -0.92 -13.54 4.96
C ASP A 58 -2.15 -13.00 4.23
N ILE A 59 -3.00 -12.22 4.92
CA ILE A 59 -4.14 -11.52 4.30
C ILE A 59 -4.02 -10.01 4.45
N THR A 60 -4.53 -9.26 3.47
CA THR A 60 -4.56 -7.78 3.51
C THR A 60 -5.84 -7.22 4.15
N VAL A 61 -6.39 -7.94 5.13
CA VAL A 61 -7.45 -7.45 6.01
C VAL A 61 -6.86 -7.33 7.41
N CYS A 62 -6.77 -6.11 7.92
CA CYS A 62 -6.19 -5.80 9.23
C CYS A 62 -7.28 -5.35 10.19
N ASN A 63 -7.12 -5.63 11.48
CA ASN A 63 -7.98 -5.08 12.53
C ASN A 63 -7.50 -3.69 12.95
N THR A 64 -6.18 -3.52 13.02
CA THR A 64 -5.56 -2.29 13.54
C THR A 64 -4.62 -1.63 12.53
N ILE A 65 -4.31 -0.36 12.78
CA ILE A 65 -3.32 0.39 11.98
C ILE A 65 -1.91 -0.17 12.19
N GLU A 66 -1.62 -0.67 13.39
CA GLU A 66 -0.34 -1.29 13.74
C GLU A 66 -0.07 -2.53 12.89
N GLU A 67 -1.08 -3.37 12.69
CA GLU A 67 -1.00 -4.54 11.80
C GLU A 67 -0.77 -4.12 10.35
N LEU A 68 -1.50 -3.10 9.88
CA LEU A 68 -1.35 -2.58 8.52
C LEU A 68 0.05 -2.00 8.28
N ASN A 69 0.59 -1.27 9.26
CA ASN A 69 1.92 -0.66 9.18
C ASN A 69 3.03 -1.71 8.96
N ARG A 70 2.83 -2.96 9.37
CA ARG A 70 3.78 -4.06 9.10
C ARG A 70 3.93 -4.35 7.60
N LEU A 71 2.94 -4.00 6.79
CA LEU A 71 2.96 -4.18 5.33
C LEU A 71 3.64 -3.01 4.60
N LEU A 72 3.74 -1.85 5.24
CA LEU A 72 4.29 -0.67 4.60
C LEU A 72 5.83 -0.75 4.47
N PRO A 73 6.42 -0.10 3.46
CA PRO A 73 7.85 0.11 3.40
C PRO A 73 8.30 0.99 4.57
N GLU A 74 9.54 0.83 4.99
CA GLU A 74 10.15 1.76 5.95
C GLU A 74 10.09 3.19 5.39
N LYS A 75 9.81 4.15 6.27
CA LYS A 75 9.85 5.57 5.90
C LYS A 75 11.25 5.86 5.36
N LYS A 76 11.36 6.20 4.08
CA LYS A 76 12.57 6.85 3.58
C LYS A 76 12.75 8.12 4.39
N GLU A 77 13.89 8.26 5.08
CA GLU A 77 14.34 9.58 5.52
C GLU A 77 14.28 10.50 4.30
N LYS A 78 13.73 11.71 4.47
CA LYS A 78 13.62 12.71 3.41
C LYS A 78 14.99 12.80 2.73
N GLN A 79 15.11 12.32 1.50
CA GLN A 79 16.29 12.63 0.72
C GLN A 79 16.28 14.14 0.52
N ASP A 80 17.28 14.77 1.10
CA ASP A 80 17.57 16.18 1.06
C ASP A 80 17.46 16.67 -0.39
N ILE A 81 16.33 17.33 -0.70
CA ILE A 81 16.10 17.90 -2.02
C ILE A 81 17.03 19.10 -2.07
N ARG A 82 18.19 18.90 -2.70
CA ARG A 82 19.19 19.93 -2.96
C ARG A 82 18.48 21.22 -3.39
N GLN A 83 18.86 22.31 -2.72
CA GLN A 83 18.62 23.67 -3.18
C GLN A 83 18.95 23.78 -4.67
N TRP A 84 17.94 24.08 -5.47
CA TRP A 84 18.16 24.66 -6.79
C TRP A 84 18.02 26.17 -6.64
N GLN A 85 19.14 26.87 -6.86
CA GLN A 85 19.21 28.31 -7.08
C GLN A 85 18.50 28.68 -8.38
#